data_AF-A0A925FWM0-F1
#
_entry.id   AF-A0A925FWM0-F1
#
_cell.length_a   1.000
_cell.length_b   1.000
_cell.length_c   1.000
_cell.angle_alpha   90.00
_cell.angle_beta   90.00
_cell.angle_gamma   90.00
#
_symmetry.space_group_name_H-M   'P 1'
#
loop_
_entity.id
_entity.type
_entity.pdbx_description
1 polymer ?
#
loop_
_entity_poly.entity_id
_entity_poly.type
_entity_poly.pdbx_seq_one_letter_code
_entity_poly.pdbx_strand_id
1 'polypeptide(L)'
;MTKFYNLLFSKQQEKEAVPSNEVIAGWAHKIVCLLFPELSKVVYKSASEIESEFNDLRRELVQIIDATTACSDCNTENVAKKFFDELPELHRVLTTDIHSILNGDPAAKTEFEVIRAYPGFFALCFYRIAHELVNLDVSLLPRILTEFA
;
A
#
# COMPACT_ATOMS: atom_id res chain seq x y z
N MET A 1 -16.91 27.12 26.53
CA MET A 1 -17.25 26.55 25.20
C MET A 1 -16.57 27.32 24.05
N THR A 2 -16.69 28.66 23.97
CA THR A 2 -16.04 29.47 22.91
C THR A 2 -14.52 29.31 22.82
N LYS A 3 -13.80 29.24 23.96
CA LYS A 3 -12.36 28.97 23.99
C LYS A 3 -12.00 27.59 23.42
N PHE A 4 -12.85 26.59 23.62
CA PHE A 4 -12.64 25.24 23.09
C PHE A 4 -12.83 25.22 21.57
N TYR A 5 -13.86 25.90 21.05
CA TYR A 5 -14.07 26.01 19.60
C TYR A 5 -12.98 26.81 18.90
N ASN A 6 -12.49 27.90 19.49
CA ASN A 6 -11.36 28.63 18.92
C ASN A 6 -10.07 27.82 18.93
N LEU A 7 -9.82 27.04 20.00
CA LEU A 7 -8.71 26.10 20.04
C LEU A 7 -8.80 25.05 18.92
N LEU A 8 -10.00 24.46 18.71
CA LEU A 8 -10.20 23.50 17.63
C LEU A 8 -10.05 24.15 16.25
N PHE A 9 -10.56 25.36 16.06
CA PHE A 9 -10.42 26.10 14.82
C PHE A 9 -8.96 26.37 14.49
N SER A 10 -8.17 26.89 15.44
CA SER A 10 -6.72 27.09 15.26
C SER A 10 -6.01 25.79 14.88
N LYS A 11 -6.31 24.68 15.57
CA LYS A 11 -5.76 23.36 15.22
C LYS A 11 -6.14 22.88 13.82
N GLN A 12 -7.33 23.23 13.32
CA GLN A 12 -7.74 22.88 11.96
C GLN A 12 -6.99 23.68 10.89
N GLN A 13 -6.57 24.91 11.20
CA GLN A 13 -5.79 25.73 10.26
C GLN A 13 -4.31 25.29 10.17
N GLU A 14 -3.78 24.66 11.21
CA GLU A 14 -2.40 24.17 11.29
C GLU A 14 -2.23 22.73 10.79
N LYS A 15 -3.29 22.10 10.27
CA LYS A 15 -3.27 20.69 9.88
C LYS A 15 -2.46 20.49 8.59
N GLU A 16 -1.50 19.57 8.63
CA GLU A 16 -0.82 19.06 7.43
C GLU A 16 -1.82 18.37 6.48
N ALA A 17 -1.70 18.63 5.19
CA ALA A 17 -2.63 18.17 4.16
C ALA A 17 -2.40 16.70 3.75
N VAL A 18 -2.35 15.79 4.72
CA VAL A 18 -2.13 14.35 4.47
C VAL A 18 -3.47 13.67 4.10
N PRO A 19 -3.51 12.82 3.07
CA PRO A 19 -4.66 11.95 2.80
C PRO A 19 -5.04 11.10 4.01
N SER A 20 -6.31 10.67 4.11
CA SER A 20 -6.71 9.85 5.27
C SER A 20 -6.02 8.49 5.24
N ASN A 21 -5.87 7.87 6.42
CA ASN A 21 -5.27 6.54 6.54
C ASN A 21 -6.01 5.51 5.67
N GLU A 22 -7.33 5.63 5.54
CA GLU A 22 -8.15 4.76 4.69
C GLU A 22 -7.84 4.91 3.21
N VAL A 23 -7.51 6.13 2.74
CA VAL A 23 -7.10 6.36 1.35
C VAL A 23 -5.77 5.68 1.06
N ILE A 24 -4.78 5.87 1.95
CA ILE A 24 -3.43 5.31 1.79
C ILE A 24 -3.48 3.77 1.89
N ALA A 25 -4.16 3.24 2.90
CA ALA A 25 -4.33 1.80 3.05
C ALA A 25 -5.15 1.19 1.91
N GLY A 26 -6.18 1.89 1.43
CA GLY A 26 -6.99 1.47 0.28
C GLY A 26 -6.18 1.40 -1.02
N TRP A 27 -5.23 2.32 -1.22
CA TRP A 27 -4.28 2.27 -2.33
C TRP A 27 -3.40 1.01 -2.26
N ALA A 28 -2.77 0.74 -1.12
CA ALA A 28 -1.95 -0.46 -0.94
C ALA A 28 -2.77 -1.74 -1.11
N HIS A 29 -3.99 -1.77 -0.57
CA HIS A 29 -4.90 -2.90 -0.73
C HIS A 29 -5.24 -3.20 -2.20
N LYS A 30 -5.44 -2.17 -3.03
CA LYS A 30 -5.66 -2.35 -4.47
C LYS A 30 -4.47 -3.00 -5.17
N ILE A 31 -3.23 -2.63 -4.81
CA ILE A 31 -2.01 -3.31 -5.30
C ILE A 31 -2.03 -4.79 -4.90
N VAL A 32 -2.30 -5.07 -3.63
CA VAL A 32 -2.35 -6.45 -3.12
C VAL A 32 -3.40 -7.29 -3.86
N CYS A 33 -4.58 -6.72 -4.14
CA CYS A 33 -5.64 -7.39 -4.90
C CYS A 33 -5.29 -7.62 -6.39
N LEU A 34 -4.45 -6.79 -7.00
CA LEU A 34 -3.94 -7.01 -8.35
C LEU A 34 -2.87 -8.10 -8.39
N LEU A 35 -2.01 -8.15 -7.36
CA LEU A 35 -0.97 -9.17 -7.23
C LEU A 35 -1.56 -10.54 -6.86
N PHE A 36 -2.59 -10.55 -6.02
CA PHE A 36 -3.25 -11.74 -5.50
C PHE A 36 -4.76 -11.68 -5.75
N PRO A 37 -5.23 -12.10 -6.92
CA PRO A 37 -6.64 -11.99 -7.32
C PRO A 37 -7.59 -12.79 -6.42
N GLU A 38 -7.08 -13.75 -5.63
CA GLU A 38 -7.85 -14.50 -4.63
C GLU A 38 -8.51 -13.58 -3.58
N LEU A 39 -7.97 -12.37 -3.38
CA LEU A 39 -8.52 -11.36 -2.47
C LEU A 39 -9.59 -10.48 -3.11
N SER A 40 -9.71 -10.50 -4.45
CA SER A 40 -10.62 -9.66 -5.20
C SER A 40 -11.81 -10.44 -5.77
N LYS A 41 -12.88 -9.70 -6.10
CA LYS A 41 -13.99 -10.22 -6.93
C LYS A 41 -13.90 -9.74 -8.38
N VAL A 42 -12.98 -8.82 -8.66
CA VAL A 42 -12.79 -8.23 -9.98
C VAL A 42 -12.06 -9.24 -10.86
N VAL A 43 -12.57 -9.44 -12.08
CA VAL A 43 -11.94 -10.29 -13.08
C VAL A 43 -11.62 -9.43 -14.28
N TYR A 44 -10.34 -9.28 -14.57
CA TYR A 44 -9.84 -8.57 -15.75
C TYR A 44 -9.90 -9.48 -16.97
N LYS A 45 -10.28 -8.90 -18.12
CA LYS A 45 -10.47 -9.64 -19.38
C LYS A 45 -9.23 -9.65 -20.25
N SER A 46 -8.25 -8.79 -19.95
CA SER A 46 -6.99 -8.74 -20.70
C SER A 46 -5.83 -8.22 -19.83
N ALA A 47 -4.60 -8.51 -20.26
CA ALA A 47 -3.40 -7.96 -19.63
C ALA A 47 -3.33 -6.42 -19.71
N SER A 48 -3.88 -5.82 -20.77
CA SER A 48 -3.95 -4.37 -20.94
C SER A 48 -4.84 -3.69 -19.89
N GLU A 49 -5.90 -4.37 -19.42
CA GLU A 49 -6.72 -3.85 -18.31
C GLU A 49 -5.91 -3.81 -17.01
N ILE A 50 -5.15 -4.87 -16.71
CA ILE A 50 -4.27 -4.91 -15.52
C ILE A 50 -3.18 -3.84 -15.60
N GLU A 51 -2.56 -3.68 -16.77
CA GLU A 51 -1.56 -2.62 -17.00
C GLU A 51 -2.16 -1.22 -16.79
N SER A 52 -3.41 -1.00 -17.23
CA SER A 52 -4.11 0.26 -16.99
C SER A 52 -4.32 0.50 -15.48
N GLU A 53 -4.76 -0.50 -14.73
CA GLU A 53 -4.96 -0.37 -13.28
C GLU A 53 -3.66 -0.06 -12.53
N PHE A 54 -2.55 -0.71 -12.88
CA PHE A 54 -1.25 -0.35 -12.30
C PHE A 54 -0.84 1.08 -12.67
N ASN A 55 -1.07 1.52 -13.90
CA ASN A 55 -0.81 2.90 -14.30
C ASN A 55 -1.66 3.91 -13.53
N ASP A 56 -2.90 3.55 -13.19
CA ASP A 56 -3.81 4.39 -12.40
C ASP A 56 -3.35 4.48 -10.95
N LEU A 57 -3.01 3.34 -10.33
CA LEU A 57 -2.42 3.28 -8.99
C LEU A 57 -1.09 4.01 -8.89
N ARG A 58 -0.30 4.04 -9.97
CA ARG A 58 0.94 4.82 -10.04
C ARG A 58 0.66 6.31 -9.96
N ARG A 59 -0.36 6.80 -10.67
CA ARG A 59 -0.78 8.21 -10.61
C ARG A 59 -1.38 8.56 -9.25
N GLU A 60 -2.13 7.64 -8.63
CA GLU A 60 -2.62 7.80 -7.26
C GLU A 60 -1.45 7.93 -6.26
N LEU A 61 -0.40 7.11 -6.38
CA LEU A 61 0.78 7.22 -5.50
C LEU A 61 1.44 8.60 -5.61
N VAL A 62 1.57 9.14 -6.82
CA VAL A 62 2.10 10.49 -7.03
C VAL A 62 1.26 11.52 -6.29
N GLN A 63 -0.07 11.46 -6.42
CA GLN A 63 -0.98 12.36 -5.72
C GLN A 63 -0.90 12.23 -4.20
N ILE A 64 -0.76 11.01 -3.68
CA ILE A 64 -0.62 10.77 -2.24
C ILE A 64 0.69 11.38 -1.74
N ILE A 65 1.82 11.12 -2.41
CA ILE A 65 3.12 11.66 -2.01
C ILE A 65 3.12 13.18 -2.11
N ASP A 66 2.63 13.77 -3.21
CA ASP A 66 2.59 15.23 -3.40
C ASP A 66 1.68 15.94 -2.38
N ALA A 67 0.61 15.28 -1.93
CA ALA A 67 -0.26 15.81 -0.87
C ALA A 67 0.44 15.81 0.49
N THR A 68 1.34 14.85 0.72
CA THR A 68 2.16 14.85 1.93
C THR A 68 3.36 15.77 1.76
N THR A 69 3.75 16.51 2.80
CA THR A 69 5.07 17.19 2.85
C THR A 69 6.23 16.18 2.92
N ALA A 70 5.98 14.90 2.59
CA ALA A 70 6.90 13.78 2.71
C ALA A 70 8.12 13.92 1.79
N CYS A 71 8.05 14.81 0.80
CA CYS A 71 9.16 15.10 -0.08
C CYS A 71 9.17 16.54 -0.59
N SER A 72 10.11 17.35 -0.10
CA SER A 72 10.20 18.76 -0.49
C SER A 72 10.95 18.98 -1.81
N ASP A 73 11.74 17.99 -2.28
CA ASP A 73 12.66 18.12 -3.42
C ASP A 73 12.84 16.83 -4.28
N CYS A 74 12.03 15.78 -4.11
CA CYS A 74 12.15 14.60 -4.98
C CYS A 74 11.25 14.67 -6.21
N ASN A 75 11.71 14.02 -7.27
CA ASN A 75 10.90 13.74 -8.44
C ASN A 75 9.90 12.62 -8.08
N THR A 76 8.72 12.99 -7.60
CA THR A 76 7.65 12.06 -7.18
C THR A 76 7.29 11.06 -8.28
N GLU A 77 7.25 11.50 -9.53
CA GLU A 77 6.97 10.64 -10.68
C GLU A 77 8.05 9.54 -10.83
N ASN A 78 9.32 9.88 -10.62
CA ASN A 78 10.40 8.91 -10.65
C ASN A 78 10.36 7.95 -9.46
N VAL A 79 9.97 8.42 -8.27
CA VAL A 79 9.75 7.57 -7.09
C VAL A 79 8.64 6.57 -7.37
N ALA A 80 7.48 7.05 -7.83
CA ALA A 80 6.36 6.18 -8.17
C ALA A 80 6.74 5.20 -9.30
N LYS A 81 7.45 5.65 -10.33
CA LYS A 81 7.95 4.76 -11.38
C LYS A 81 8.82 3.63 -10.81
N LYS A 82 9.83 3.96 -9.99
CA LYS A 82 10.73 2.95 -9.40
C LYS A 82 9.98 1.94 -8.54
N PHE A 83 9.05 2.41 -7.71
CA PHE A 83 8.21 1.51 -6.90
C PHE A 83 7.45 0.50 -7.77
N PHE A 84 6.85 0.95 -8.88
CA PHE A 84 6.11 0.06 -9.78
C PHE A 84 7.03 -0.87 -10.60
N ASP A 85 8.25 -0.43 -10.92
CA ASP A 85 9.26 -1.27 -11.58
C ASP A 85 9.70 -2.45 -10.67
N GLU A 86 9.61 -2.31 -9.34
CA GLU A 86 9.96 -3.34 -8.35
C GLU A 86 8.80 -4.32 -8.02
N LEU A 87 7.58 -4.07 -8.51
CA LEU A 87 6.43 -4.96 -8.24
C LEU A 87 6.63 -6.43 -8.61
N PRO A 88 7.32 -6.79 -9.72
CA PRO A 88 7.62 -8.19 -10.01
C PRO A 88 8.46 -8.87 -8.92
N GLU A 89 9.45 -8.15 -8.37
CA GLU A 89 10.29 -8.66 -7.29
C GLU A 89 9.54 -8.72 -5.96
N LEU A 90 8.75 -7.69 -5.64
CA LEU A 90 7.83 -7.69 -4.50
C LEU A 90 6.90 -8.91 -4.53
N HIS A 91 6.28 -9.19 -5.68
CA HIS A 91 5.42 -10.35 -5.88
C HIS A 91 6.20 -11.66 -5.68
N ARG A 92 7.40 -11.79 -6.27
CA ARG A 92 8.26 -12.97 -6.11
C ARG A 92 8.57 -13.24 -4.64
N VAL A 93 8.92 -12.21 -3.87
CA VAL A 93 9.21 -12.33 -2.44
C VAL A 93 7.94 -12.71 -1.65
N LEU A 94 6.79 -12.09 -1.92
CA LEU A 94 5.53 -12.45 -1.29
C LEU A 94 5.12 -13.91 -1.59
N THR A 95 5.40 -14.42 -2.80
CA THR A 95 5.23 -15.84 -3.11
C THR A 95 6.11 -16.73 -2.21
N THR A 96 7.34 -16.31 -1.90
CA THR A 96 8.18 -17.06 -0.95
C THR A 96 7.63 -17.03 0.48
N ASP A 97 6.95 -15.95 0.89
CA ASP A 97 6.27 -15.91 2.19
C ASP A 97 5.09 -16.87 2.24
N ILE A 98 4.30 -16.92 1.17
CA ILE A 98 3.17 -17.86 1.06
C ILE A 98 3.68 -19.29 1.27
N HIS A 99 4.74 -19.69 0.55
CA HIS A 99 5.32 -21.01 0.70
C HIS A 99 5.91 -21.24 2.09
N SER A 100 6.52 -20.22 2.69
CA SER A 100 7.08 -20.33 4.04
C SER A 100 5.99 -20.55 5.09
N ILE A 101 4.87 -19.84 4.98
CA ILE A 101 3.69 -20.02 5.85
C ILE A 101 3.10 -21.41 5.63
N LEU A 102 2.89 -21.82 4.37
CA LEU A 102 2.32 -23.13 4.03
C LEU A 102 3.17 -24.30 4.57
N ASN A 103 4.50 -24.19 4.50
CA ASN A 103 5.41 -25.21 5.01
C ASN A 103 5.58 -25.15 6.55
N GLY A 104 5.41 -23.96 7.13
CA GLY A 104 5.64 -23.71 8.55
C GLY A 104 4.42 -23.95 9.44
N ASP A 105 3.21 -23.87 8.89
CA ASP A 105 1.96 -24.08 9.62
C ASP A 105 1.26 -25.37 9.17
N PRO A 106 1.24 -26.43 10.00
CA PRO A 106 0.51 -27.66 9.71
C PRO A 106 -0.99 -27.47 9.47
N ALA A 107 -1.58 -26.36 9.91
CA ALA A 107 -2.98 -26.03 9.66
C ALA A 107 -3.22 -25.54 8.22
N ALA A 108 -2.23 -24.89 7.60
CA ALA A 108 -2.32 -24.40 6.23
C ALA A 108 -2.37 -25.58 5.24
N LYS A 109 -3.38 -25.61 4.36
CA LYS A 109 -3.57 -26.69 3.38
C LYS A 109 -3.26 -26.29 1.96
N THR A 110 -3.44 -25.01 1.62
CA THR A 110 -3.25 -24.50 0.26
C THR A 110 -2.74 -23.08 0.29
N GLU A 111 -2.06 -22.67 -0.79
CA GLU A 111 -1.67 -21.26 -1.00
C GLU A 111 -2.90 -20.34 -1.00
N PHE A 112 -4.00 -20.79 -1.59
CA PHE A 112 -5.27 -20.06 -1.59
C PHE A 112 -5.74 -19.73 -0.16
N GLU A 113 -5.65 -20.69 0.77
CA GLU A 113 -6.02 -20.47 2.16
C GLU A 113 -5.11 -19.44 2.84
N VAL A 114 -3.79 -19.53 2.60
CA VAL A 114 -2.81 -18.56 3.11
C VAL A 114 -3.12 -17.17 2.59
N ILE A 115 -3.28 -17.01 1.27
CA ILE A 115 -3.59 -15.73 0.64
C ILE A 115 -4.91 -15.17 1.18
N ARG A 116 -5.94 -16.00 1.28
CA ARG A 116 -7.31 -15.54 1.55
C ARG A 116 -7.63 -15.31 3.02
N ALA A 117 -7.01 -16.06 3.92
CA ALA A 117 -7.47 -16.16 5.30
C ALA A 117 -6.40 -15.84 6.36
N TYR A 118 -5.11 -15.79 6.01
CA TYR A 118 -4.06 -15.60 7.01
C TYR A 118 -3.81 -14.10 7.22
N PRO A 119 -4.18 -13.53 8.38
CA PRO A 119 -3.97 -12.12 8.65
C PRO A 119 -2.48 -11.76 8.68
N GLY A 120 -1.61 -12.70 9.07
CA GLY A 120 -0.16 -12.51 9.02
C GLY A 120 0.37 -12.31 7.60
N PHE A 121 -0.18 -13.02 6.60
CA PHE A 121 0.20 -12.81 5.21
C PHE A 121 -0.28 -11.43 4.71
N PHE A 122 -1.51 -11.04 5.07
CA PHE A 122 -2.03 -9.71 4.76
C PHE A 122 -1.14 -8.58 5.34
N ALA A 123 -0.71 -8.72 6.60
CA ALA A 123 0.23 -7.79 7.23
C ALA A 123 1.59 -7.76 6.53
N LEU A 124 2.12 -8.91 6.08
CA LEU A 124 3.35 -8.97 5.29
C LEU A 124 3.24 -8.22 3.96
N CYS A 125 2.09 -8.32 3.27
CA CYS A 125 1.85 -7.54 2.05
C CYS A 125 2.02 -6.04 2.30
N PHE A 126 1.37 -5.50 3.33
CA PHE A 126 1.46 -4.08 3.68
C PHE A 126 2.88 -3.70 4.13
N TYR A 127 3.51 -4.55 4.94
CA TYR A 127 4.88 -4.34 5.39
C TYR A 127 5.86 -4.27 4.21
N ARG A 128 5.76 -5.16 3.22
CA ARG A 128 6.68 -5.17 2.07
C ARG A 128 6.46 -3.99 1.13
N ILE A 129 5.21 -3.59 0.92
CA ILE A 129 4.90 -2.34 0.19
C ILE A 129 5.50 -1.14 0.93
N ALA A 130 5.29 -1.05 2.24
CA ALA A 130 5.84 0.02 3.06
C ALA A 130 7.38 0.02 3.04
N HIS A 131 8.00 -1.15 3.10
CA HIS A 131 9.46 -1.29 3.07
C HIS A 131 10.04 -0.80 1.74
N GLU A 132 9.40 -1.09 0.61
CA GLU A 132 9.87 -0.60 -0.69
C GLU A 132 9.77 0.93 -0.78
N LEU A 133 8.69 1.51 -0.23
CA LEU A 133 8.57 2.96 -0.13
C LEU A 133 9.66 3.59 0.77
N VAL A 134 10.08 2.91 1.85
CA VAL A 134 11.23 3.35 2.66
C VAL A 134 12.53 3.34 1.86
N ASN A 135 12.77 2.30 1.05
CA ASN A 135 13.97 2.19 0.21
C ASN A 135 14.06 3.32 -0.85
N LEU A 136 12.92 3.94 -1.18
CA LEU A 136 12.80 5.07 -2.08
C LEU A 136 12.74 6.43 -1.37
N ASP A 137 13.11 6.46 -0.09
CA ASP A 137 13.14 7.66 0.77
C ASP A 137 11.77 8.33 0.98
N VAL A 138 10.66 7.58 0.82
CA VAL A 138 9.31 8.10 1.11
C VAL A 138 9.07 8.08 2.62
N SER A 139 8.83 9.27 3.19
CA SER A 139 8.50 9.41 4.61
C SER A 139 6.99 9.31 4.88
N LEU A 140 6.62 9.09 6.15
CA LEU A 140 5.25 9.01 6.68
C LEU A 140 4.34 7.88 6.13
N LEU A 141 4.19 7.74 4.81
CA LEU A 141 3.36 6.71 4.17
C LEU A 141 3.69 5.29 4.64
N PRO A 142 4.97 4.85 4.69
CA PRO A 142 5.31 3.52 5.19
C PRO A 142 4.78 3.28 6.61
N ARG A 143 4.86 4.29 7.49
CA ARG A 143 4.39 4.17 8.87
C ARG A 143 2.88 4.00 8.93
N ILE A 144 2.13 4.78 8.13
CA ILE A 144 0.67 4.68 8.06
C ILE A 144 0.25 3.28 7.59
N LEU A 145 0.93 2.73 6.58
CA LEU A 145 0.64 1.39 6.07
C LEU A 145 0.91 0.30 7.10
N THR A 146 2.04 0.36 7.82
CA THR A 146 2.37 -0.65 8.83
C THR A 146 1.53 -0.56 10.11
N GLU A 147 0.98 0.62 10.44
CA GLU A 147 0.07 0.78 11.59
C GLU A 147 -1.38 0.41 11.25
N PHE A 148 -1.71 0.32 9.96
CA PHE A 148 -3.03 -0.11 9.51
C PHE A 148 -3.21 -1.63 9.58
N ALA A 149 -2.16 -2.39 9.28
CA ALA A 149 -2.21 -3.84 9.07
C ALA A 149 -1.79 -4.66 10.29
#